data_AF-A0A1E5VGZ6-F1
#
_entry.id   AF-A0A1E5VGZ6-F1
#
_cell.length_a   1.000
_cell.length_b   1.000
_cell.length_c   1.000
_cell.angle_alpha   90.00
_cell.angle_beta   90.00
_cell.angle_gamma   90.00
#
_symmetry.space_group_name_H-M   'P 1'
#
loop_
_entity.id
_entity.type
_entity.pdbx_description
1 polymer ?
#
loop_
_entity_poly.entity_id
_entity_poly.type
_entity_poly.pdbx_seq_one_letter_code
_entity_poly.pdbx_strand_id
1 'polypeptide(L)'
;MATTTAASGLAVAATDPIRSFLSSSSASGDLDADLRELASALSSEPAVPYRSLRAIWCAASPDARPPLRSLLRDADFVLPSPKPREKSDELKARLDKLREMQERKEYAELVRDVAPPSRDDSPEPFSSYKDQIGFGLHVVVIMFTGYLVGFATFKALFNNSPVLNAAGGILGLVGGMLVETILFIIRSSSKELASSVPRLKKVQ
;
A
#
# COMPACT_ATOMS: atom_id res chain seq x y z
N MET A 1 32.24 11.88 -0.68
CA MET A 1 31.49 11.67 -1.93
C MET A 1 32.14 10.51 -2.66
N ALA A 2 31.53 9.32 -2.63
CA ALA A 2 32.05 8.17 -3.37
C ALA A 2 31.44 8.19 -4.77
N THR A 3 32.23 8.56 -5.76
CA THR A 3 31.90 8.40 -7.18
C THR A 3 32.00 6.92 -7.52
N THR A 4 30.92 6.18 -7.28
CA THR A 4 30.81 4.81 -7.80
C THR A 4 30.56 4.92 -9.30
N THR A 5 31.62 4.85 -10.09
CA THR A 5 31.55 4.53 -11.52
C THR A 5 30.67 3.29 -11.62
N ALA A 6 29.49 3.42 -12.23
CA ALA A 6 28.49 2.35 -12.28
C ALA A 6 29.07 1.17 -13.08
N ALA A 7 29.67 0.20 -12.37
CA ALA A 7 30.14 -1.03 -12.97
C ALA A 7 28.93 -1.72 -13.62
N SER A 8 28.99 -1.90 -14.94
CA SER A 8 27.93 -2.56 -15.70
C SER A 8 27.97 -4.07 -15.41
N GLY A 9 27.35 -4.50 -14.31
CA GLY A 9 27.21 -5.91 -13.93
C GLY A 9 27.52 -6.21 -12.46
N LEU A 10 27.68 -7.50 -12.16
CA LEU A 10 28.01 -7.99 -10.81
C LEU A 10 29.38 -7.48 -10.37
N ALA A 11 29.43 -6.72 -9.27
CA ALA A 11 30.65 -6.30 -8.61
C ALA A 11 30.80 -7.02 -7.26
N VAL A 12 32.05 -7.29 -6.88
CA VAL A 12 32.42 -7.96 -5.63
C VAL A 12 33.30 -7.00 -4.83
N ALA A 13 33.12 -6.95 -3.51
CA ALA A 13 33.96 -6.16 -2.62
C ALA A 13 35.43 -6.62 -2.72
N ALA A 14 36.35 -5.66 -2.74
CA ALA A 14 37.78 -5.94 -2.86
C ALA A 14 38.35 -6.41 -1.52
N THR A 15 38.27 -7.72 -1.27
CA THR A 15 38.85 -8.41 -0.11
C THR A 15 40.36 -8.63 -0.30
N ASP A 16 41.09 -8.86 0.79
CA ASP A 16 42.54 -9.12 0.79
C ASP A 16 42.99 -10.24 -0.17
N PRO A 17 42.32 -11.42 -0.26
CA PRO A 17 42.69 -12.43 -1.25
C PRO A 17 42.50 -11.96 -2.69
N ILE A 18 41.48 -11.15 -2.97
CA ILE A 18 41.25 -10.58 -4.31
C ILE A 18 42.34 -9.56 -4.63
N ARG A 19 42.70 -8.67 -3.69
CA ARG A 19 43.74 -7.66 -3.88
C ARG A 19 45.12 -8.27 -4.09
N SER A 20 45.48 -9.26 -3.29
CA SER A 20 46.75 -9.99 -3.43
C SER A 20 46.84 -10.77 -4.74
N PHE A 21 45.73 -11.39 -5.19
CA PHE A 21 45.66 -12.02 -6.51
C PHE A 21 45.82 -11.00 -7.65
N LEU A 22 45.15 -9.84 -7.58
CA LEU A 22 45.28 -8.80 -8.60
C LEU A 22 46.69 -8.19 -8.64
N SER A 23 47.31 -7.96 -7.49
CA SER A 23 48.68 -7.43 -7.40
C SER A 23 49.74 -8.44 -7.86
N SER A 24 49.54 -9.73 -7.66
CA SER A 24 50.43 -10.76 -8.21
C SER A 24 50.22 -10.93 -9.71
N SER A 25 48.97 -10.86 -10.17
CA SER A 25 48.63 -10.91 -11.60
C SER A 25 49.19 -9.73 -12.38
N SER A 26 49.21 -8.52 -11.82
CA SER A 26 49.79 -7.35 -12.47
C SER A 26 51.31 -7.44 -12.64
N ALA A 27 52.00 -8.16 -11.74
CA ALA A 27 53.44 -8.42 -11.80
C ALA A 27 53.82 -9.65 -12.63
N SER A 28 52.84 -10.48 -13.04
CA SER A 28 53.10 -11.74 -13.73
C SER A 28 53.36 -11.56 -15.23
N GLY A 29 54.51 -12.04 -15.74
CA GLY A 29 54.86 -11.92 -17.16
C GLY A 29 54.03 -12.79 -18.12
N ASP A 30 53.31 -13.78 -17.59
CA ASP A 30 52.53 -14.75 -18.37
C ASP A 30 51.17 -14.19 -18.84
N LEU A 31 50.74 -13.08 -18.24
CA LEU A 31 49.46 -12.46 -18.52
C LEU A 31 49.59 -11.39 -19.61
N ASP A 32 48.58 -11.32 -20.48
CA ASP A 32 48.50 -10.31 -21.53
C ASP A 32 48.61 -8.87 -20.97
N ALA A 33 49.17 -7.96 -21.77
CA ALA A 33 49.49 -6.61 -21.33
C ALA A 33 48.26 -5.84 -20.85
N ASP A 34 47.16 -5.96 -21.58
CA ASP A 34 45.89 -5.30 -21.26
C ASP A 34 45.31 -5.82 -19.93
N LEU A 35 45.42 -7.13 -19.68
CA LEU A 35 44.96 -7.75 -18.44
C LEU A 35 45.83 -7.39 -17.24
N ARG A 36 47.14 -7.20 -17.42
CA ARG A 36 48.04 -6.71 -16.36
C ARG A 36 47.71 -5.28 -15.96
N GLU A 37 47.48 -4.41 -16.95
CA GLU A 37 47.09 -3.03 -16.68
C GLU A 37 45.73 -2.98 -15.96
N LEU A 38 44.76 -3.77 -16.41
CA LEU A 38 43.47 -3.92 -15.72
C LEU A 38 43.62 -4.47 -14.29
N ALA A 39 44.47 -5.47 -14.07
CA ALA A 39 44.73 -6.00 -12.73
C ALA A 39 45.35 -4.95 -11.80
N SER A 40 46.28 -4.15 -12.32
CA SER A 40 46.88 -3.02 -11.61
C SER A 40 45.83 -1.97 -11.22
N ALA A 41 45.00 -1.55 -12.18
CA ALA A 41 43.93 -0.59 -11.95
C ALA A 41 42.89 -1.08 -10.95
N LEU A 42 42.49 -2.35 -11.01
CA LEU A 42 41.49 -2.94 -10.12
C LEU A 42 42.02 -3.22 -8.71
N SER A 43 43.33 -3.30 -8.51
CA SER A 43 43.95 -3.57 -7.21
C SER A 43 43.71 -2.47 -6.18
N SER A 44 43.54 -1.22 -6.63
CA SER A 44 43.32 -0.03 -5.80
C SER A 44 41.84 0.25 -5.54
N GLU A 45 40.93 -0.27 -6.38
CA GLU A 45 39.50 -0.03 -6.26
C GLU A 45 38.87 -0.75 -5.04
N PRO A 46 37.80 -0.21 -4.42
CA PRO A 46 37.07 -0.87 -3.33
C PRO A 46 36.10 -1.95 -3.82
N ALA A 47 35.71 -1.92 -5.08
CA ALA A 47 34.79 -2.89 -5.69
C ALA A 47 35.31 -3.31 -7.07
N VAL A 48 35.36 -4.62 -7.31
CA VAL A 48 35.92 -5.21 -8.53
C VAL A 48 34.80 -5.83 -9.37
N PRO A 49 34.67 -5.51 -10.67
CA PRO A 49 33.72 -6.17 -11.55
C PRO A 49 34.06 -7.66 -11.71
N TYR A 50 33.08 -8.55 -11.47
CA TYR A 50 33.27 -10.00 -11.54
C TYR A 50 33.73 -10.48 -12.91
N ARG A 51 33.30 -9.81 -13.99
CA ARG A 51 33.72 -10.15 -15.36
C ARG A 51 35.22 -9.97 -15.56
N SER A 52 35.77 -8.84 -15.11
CA SER A 52 37.20 -8.55 -15.21
C SER A 52 38.01 -9.48 -14.32
N LEU A 53 37.55 -9.72 -13.08
CA LEU A 53 38.19 -10.68 -12.17
C LEU A 53 38.23 -12.10 -12.77
N ARG A 54 37.12 -12.56 -13.37
CA ARG A 54 37.04 -13.86 -14.03
C ARG A 54 37.97 -13.93 -15.25
N ALA A 55 38.07 -12.88 -16.05
CA ALA A 55 38.96 -12.85 -17.21
C ALA A 55 40.43 -13.00 -16.79
N ILE A 56 40.86 -12.23 -15.78
CA ILE A 56 42.22 -12.31 -15.21
C ILE A 56 42.46 -13.71 -14.62
N TRP A 57 41.50 -14.24 -13.86
CA TRP A 57 41.59 -15.60 -13.30
C TRP A 57 41.70 -16.68 -14.38
N CYS A 58 40.91 -16.60 -15.46
CA CYS A 58 40.95 -17.52 -16.59
C CYS A 58 42.22 -17.43 -17.44
N ALA A 59 42.87 -16.27 -17.47
CA ALA A 59 44.13 -16.06 -18.19
C ALA A 59 45.37 -16.42 -17.34
N ALA A 60 45.27 -16.42 -16.01
CA ALA A 60 46.37 -16.77 -15.13
C ALA A 60 46.83 -18.23 -15.31
N SER A 61 48.14 -18.47 -15.18
CA SER A 61 48.73 -19.80 -15.22
C SER A 61 48.20 -20.68 -14.08
N PRO A 62 48.13 -22.01 -14.27
CA PRO A 62 47.55 -22.92 -13.28
C PRO A 62 48.28 -22.87 -11.92
N ASP A 63 49.57 -22.53 -11.91
CA ASP A 63 50.38 -22.41 -10.70
C ASP A 63 50.12 -21.09 -9.94
N ALA A 64 49.82 -20.01 -10.65
CA ALA A 64 49.48 -18.71 -10.07
C ALA A 64 47.98 -18.56 -9.76
N ARG A 65 47.16 -19.56 -10.11
CA ARG A 65 45.70 -19.51 -10.02
C ARG A 65 45.21 -20.06 -8.66
N PRO A 66 44.71 -19.20 -7.75
CA PRO A 66 44.09 -19.68 -6.53
C PRO A 66 42.73 -20.36 -6.82
N PRO A 67 42.28 -21.31 -5.98
CA PRO A 67 40.94 -21.88 -6.10
C PRO A 67 39.88 -20.78 -5.98
N LEU A 68 38.90 -20.72 -6.91
CA LEU A 68 37.85 -19.68 -6.90
C LEU A 68 37.10 -19.58 -5.57
N ARG A 69 36.82 -20.73 -4.94
CA ARG A 69 36.17 -20.80 -3.61
C ARG A 69 36.99 -20.13 -2.50
N SER A 70 38.31 -20.07 -2.65
CA SER A 70 39.21 -19.43 -1.70
C SER A 70 39.36 -17.95 -2.01
N LEU A 71 39.35 -17.59 -3.30
CA LEU A 71 39.44 -16.22 -3.77
C LEU A 71 38.18 -15.41 -3.42
N LEU A 72 37.01 -16.02 -3.56
CA LEU A 72 35.70 -15.41 -3.27
C LEU A 72 35.21 -15.73 -1.86
N ARG A 73 36.05 -16.29 -0.99
CA ARG A 73 35.71 -16.53 0.40
C ARG A 73 35.52 -15.17 1.09
N ASP A 74 34.42 -15.02 1.81
CA ASP A 74 34.05 -13.80 2.55
C ASP A 74 33.88 -12.55 1.65
N ALA A 75 33.70 -12.75 0.35
CA ALA A 75 33.54 -11.66 -0.59
C ALA A 75 32.06 -11.26 -0.72
N ASP A 76 31.74 -10.02 -0.33
CA ASP A 76 30.39 -9.47 -0.42
C ASP A 76 30.09 -8.97 -1.84
N PHE A 77 28.82 -9.12 -2.27
CA PHE A 77 28.36 -8.57 -3.53
C PHE A 77 27.97 -7.10 -3.38
N VAL A 78 28.58 -6.23 -4.19
CA VAL A 78 28.22 -4.82 -4.25
C VAL A 78 27.08 -4.66 -5.24
N LEU A 79 25.85 -4.73 -4.72
CA LEU A 79 24.65 -4.46 -5.48
C LEU A 79 24.32 -2.96 -5.35
N PRO A 80 24.37 -2.18 -6.44
CA PRO A 80 23.94 -0.79 -6.38
C PRO A 80 22.45 -0.76 -6.07
N SER A 81 22.07 -0.15 -4.95
CA SER A 81 20.67 0.10 -4.63
C SER A 81 20.04 0.91 -5.77
N PRO A 82 18.84 0.55 -6.26
CA PRO A 82 18.13 1.34 -7.25
C PRO A 82 18.05 2.79 -6.78
N LYS A 83 18.28 3.75 -7.69
CA LYS A 83 18.20 5.18 -7.34
C LYS A 83 16.85 5.43 -6.65
N PRO A 84 16.84 5.97 -5.41
CA PRO A 84 15.60 6.29 -4.72
C PRO A 84 14.73 7.19 -5.60
N ARG A 85 13.46 6.82 -5.77
CA ARG A 85 12.54 7.57 -6.62
C ARG A 85 12.38 8.99 -6.08
N GLU A 86 12.73 9.98 -6.90
CA GLU A 86 12.47 11.38 -6.58
C GLU A 86 10.95 11.60 -6.55
N LYS A 87 10.42 12.05 -5.41
CA LYS A 87 8.99 12.38 -5.27
C LYS A 87 8.72 13.68 -6.02
N SER A 88 7.65 13.73 -6.82
CA SER A 88 7.21 14.97 -7.46
C SER A 88 6.79 16.01 -6.42
N ASP A 89 6.89 17.29 -6.78
CA ASP A 89 6.59 18.38 -5.85
C ASP A 89 5.11 18.41 -5.45
N GLU A 90 4.22 18.00 -6.35
CA GLU A 90 2.81 17.78 -6.02
C GLU A 90 2.60 16.73 -4.93
N LEU A 91 3.38 15.63 -4.95
CA LEU A 91 3.28 14.58 -3.94
C LEU A 91 3.84 15.04 -2.60
N LYS A 92 4.89 15.86 -2.59
CA LYS A 92 5.42 16.47 -1.36
C LYS A 92 4.38 17.41 -0.75
N ALA A 93 3.81 18.32 -1.55
CA ALA A 93 2.77 19.24 -1.09
C ALA A 93 1.54 18.50 -0.52
N ARG A 94 1.14 17.38 -1.14
CA ARG A 94 0.06 16.53 -0.59
C ARG A 94 0.45 15.88 0.73
N LEU A 95 1.68 15.37 0.86
CA LEU A 95 2.16 14.77 2.10
C LEU A 95 2.24 15.80 3.23
N ASP A 96 2.70 17.02 2.93
CA ASP A 96 2.78 18.10 3.91
C ASP A 96 1.38 18.52 4.37
N LYS A 97 0.42 18.63 3.45
CA LYS A 97 -1.00 18.88 3.79
C LYS A 97 -1.57 17.77 4.68
N LEU A 98 -1.28 16.50 4.39
CA LEU A 98 -1.73 15.37 5.21
C LEU A 98 -1.12 15.41 6.62
N ARG A 99 0.17 15.75 6.72
CA ARG A 99 0.86 15.92 8.00
C ARG A 99 0.27 17.06 8.81
N GLU A 100 0.04 18.23 8.21
CA GLU A 100 -0.57 19.38 8.89
C GLU A 100 -1.96 19.03 9.44
N MET A 101 -2.78 18.31 8.67
CA MET A 101 -4.09 17.84 9.13
C MET A 101 -3.98 16.86 10.31
N GLN A 102 -2.97 16.00 10.32
CA GLN A 102 -2.72 15.08 11.42
C GLN A 102 -2.28 15.85 12.69
N GLU A 103 -1.34 16.78 12.56
CA GLU A 103 -0.85 17.60 13.68
C GLU A 103 -1.97 18.43 14.30
N ARG A 104 -2.84 19.04 13.48
CA ARG A 104 -4.03 19.77 13.96
C ARG A 104 -4.98 18.86 14.74
N LYS A 105 -5.15 17.62 14.29
CA LYS A 105 -6.00 16.64 14.97
C LYS A 105 -5.42 16.22 16.32
N GLU A 106 -4.11 15.98 16.37
CA GLU A 106 -3.40 15.64 17.62
C GLU A 106 -3.44 16.81 18.61
N TYR A 107 -3.25 18.04 18.12
CA TYR A 107 -3.41 19.24 18.95
C TYR A 107 -4.83 19.39 19.49
N ALA A 108 -5.86 19.18 18.66
CA ALA A 108 -7.25 19.22 19.08
C ALA A 108 -7.58 18.17 20.15
N GLU A 109 -6.99 16.97 20.04
CA GLU A 109 -7.12 15.93 21.06
C GLU A 109 -6.48 16.34 22.40
N LEU A 110 -5.31 17.00 22.37
CA LEU A 110 -4.61 17.47 23.56
C LEU A 110 -5.37 18.60 24.30
N VAL A 111 -6.04 19.48 23.56
CA VAL A 111 -6.76 20.65 24.11
C VAL A 111 -8.22 20.35 24.45
N ARG A 112 -8.72 19.16 24.07
CA ARG A 112 -10.12 18.74 24.26
C ARG A 112 -10.62 18.90 25.69
N ASP A 113 -9.77 18.68 26.69
CA ASP A 113 -10.17 18.70 28.10
C ASP A 113 -10.09 20.12 28.71
N VAL A 114 -9.48 21.09 28.00
CA VAL A 114 -9.26 22.47 28.46
C VAL A 114 -10.23 23.46 27.81
N ALA A 115 -10.56 23.25 26.54
CA ALA A 115 -11.54 24.05 25.82
C ALA A 115 -12.68 23.16 25.34
N PRO A 116 -13.96 23.42 25.70
CA PRO A 116 -15.07 22.69 25.11
C PRO A 116 -15.02 22.87 23.59
N PRO A 117 -15.16 21.79 22.80
CA PRO A 117 -15.06 21.87 21.35
C PRO A 117 -16.08 22.89 20.82
N SER A 118 -15.60 23.87 20.06
CA SER A 118 -16.43 24.76 19.25
C SER A 118 -17.37 23.89 18.42
N ARG A 119 -18.67 24.22 18.40
CA ARG A 119 -19.69 23.52 17.60
C ARG A 119 -19.39 23.49 16.08
N ASP A 120 -18.37 24.22 15.64
CA ASP A 120 -17.93 24.33 14.26
C ASP A 120 -16.81 23.34 13.87
N ASP A 121 -16.14 22.66 14.82
CA ASP A 121 -14.95 21.82 14.55
C ASP A 121 -15.22 20.32 14.41
N SER A 122 -16.47 19.88 14.54
CA SER A 122 -16.84 18.51 14.14
C SER A 122 -17.12 18.47 12.64
N PRO A 123 -16.30 17.82 11.80
CA PRO A 123 -16.70 17.51 10.45
C PRO A 123 -17.74 16.40 10.53
N GLU A 124 -19.00 16.77 10.73
CA GLU A 124 -20.15 15.94 10.38
C GLU A 124 -20.88 16.48 9.14
N PRO A 125 -20.34 16.42 7.89
CA PRO A 125 -21.09 16.95 6.75
C PRO A 125 -21.33 15.91 5.65
N PHE A 126 -20.98 14.63 5.82
CA PHE A 126 -21.17 13.63 4.76
C PHE A 126 -21.78 12.29 5.19
N SER A 127 -21.85 12.01 6.50
CA SER A 127 -22.60 10.85 7.00
C SER A 127 -24.10 11.14 7.00
N SER A 128 -24.52 12.27 7.58
CA SER A 128 -25.95 12.62 7.71
C SER A 128 -26.65 12.80 6.36
N TYR A 129 -26.02 13.46 5.37
CA TYR A 129 -26.66 13.69 4.06
C TYR A 129 -26.79 12.40 3.23
N LYS A 130 -25.77 11.53 3.23
CA LYS A 130 -25.84 10.24 2.52
C LYS A 130 -26.76 9.24 3.21
N ASP A 131 -26.79 9.23 4.54
CA ASP A 131 -27.69 8.36 5.30
C ASP A 131 -29.14 8.86 5.19
N GLN A 132 -29.38 10.18 5.10
CA GLN A 132 -30.71 10.77 4.84
C GLN A 132 -31.21 10.49 3.41
N ILE A 133 -30.35 10.64 2.39
CA ILE A 133 -30.71 10.30 1.01
C ILE A 133 -30.94 8.78 0.87
N GLY A 134 -30.06 7.98 1.47
CA GLY A 134 -30.20 6.52 1.48
C GLY A 134 -31.48 6.06 2.18
N PHE A 135 -31.85 6.73 3.28
CA PHE A 135 -33.10 6.46 4.00
C PHE A 135 -34.33 6.84 3.17
N GLY A 136 -34.39 8.05 2.60
CA GLY A 136 -35.51 8.46 1.76
C GLY A 136 -35.67 7.57 0.51
N LEU A 137 -34.57 7.18 -0.13
CA LEU A 137 -34.59 6.28 -1.28
C LEU A 137 -35.09 4.88 -0.89
N HIS A 138 -34.68 4.35 0.27
CA HIS A 138 -35.12 3.06 0.77
C HIS A 138 -36.65 3.02 1.00
N VAL A 139 -37.20 4.07 1.61
CA VAL A 139 -38.65 4.22 1.83
C VAL A 139 -39.40 4.18 0.50
N VAL A 140 -38.94 4.93 -0.51
CA VAL A 140 -39.57 4.94 -1.85
C VAL A 140 -39.54 3.56 -2.51
N VAL A 141 -38.41 2.83 -2.43
CA VAL A 141 -38.27 1.49 -3.00
C VAL A 141 -39.22 0.50 -2.33
N ILE A 142 -39.37 0.54 -1.01
CA ILE A 142 -40.26 -0.37 -0.29
C ILE A 142 -41.73 -0.03 -0.53
N MET A 143 -42.09 1.25 -0.59
CA MET A 143 -43.45 1.64 -0.97
C MET A 143 -43.80 1.17 -2.38
N PHE A 144 -42.91 1.37 -3.35
CA PHE A 144 -43.13 0.90 -4.72
C PHE A 144 -43.28 -0.63 -4.77
N THR A 145 -42.38 -1.35 -4.10
CA THR A 145 -42.41 -2.82 -4.05
C THR A 145 -43.67 -3.33 -3.36
N GLY A 146 -44.08 -2.73 -2.24
CA GLY A 146 -45.31 -3.05 -1.53
C GLY A 146 -46.57 -2.83 -2.38
N TYR A 147 -46.60 -1.75 -3.16
CA TYR A 147 -47.70 -1.50 -4.11
C TYR A 147 -47.76 -2.59 -5.20
N LEU A 148 -46.63 -2.91 -5.84
CA LEU A 148 -46.59 -3.94 -6.88
C LEU A 148 -47.01 -5.31 -6.35
N VAL A 149 -46.52 -5.69 -5.17
CA VAL A 149 -46.86 -6.96 -4.53
C VAL A 149 -48.35 -6.98 -4.16
N GLY A 150 -48.88 -5.93 -3.54
CA GLY A 150 -50.30 -5.82 -3.20
C GLY A 150 -51.20 -5.87 -4.45
N PHE A 151 -50.82 -5.14 -5.50
CA PHE A 151 -51.51 -5.13 -6.79
C PHE A 151 -51.49 -6.50 -7.46
N ALA A 152 -50.33 -7.19 -7.48
CA ALA A 152 -50.19 -8.51 -8.07
C ALA A 152 -50.98 -9.57 -7.29
N THR A 153 -50.97 -9.49 -5.95
CA THR A 153 -51.69 -10.44 -5.08
C THR A 153 -53.20 -10.31 -5.28
N PHE A 154 -53.74 -9.09 -5.29
CA PHE A 154 -55.16 -8.86 -5.56
C PHE A 154 -55.54 -9.17 -7.01
N LYS A 155 -54.65 -8.91 -7.97
CA LYS A 155 -54.86 -9.31 -9.36
C LYS A 155 -54.96 -10.82 -9.50
N ALA A 156 -54.15 -11.58 -8.77
CA ALA A 156 -54.23 -13.04 -8.76
C ALA A 156 -55.49 -13.57 -8.05
N LEU A 157 -55.98 -12.87 -7.03
CA LEU A 157 -57.12 -13.31 -6.21
C LEU A 157 -58.49 -12.90 -6.79
N PHE A 158 -58.58 -11.73 -7.41
CA PHE A 158 -59.80 -11.12 -7.93
C PHE A 158 -59.64 -10.79 -9.42
N ASN A 159 -59.47 -11.83 -10.24
CA ASN A 159 -59.29 -11.68 -11.68
C ASN A 159 -60.46 -10.86 -12.29
N ASN A 160 -60.13 -9.72 -12.92
CA ASN A 160 -60.97 -8.84 -13.75
C ASN A 160 -61.61 -7.58 -13.12
N SER A 161 -61.25 -7.18 -11.89
CA SER A 161 -61.67 -5.87 -11.35
C SER A 161 -60.49 -4.90 -11.22
N PRO A 162 -60.37 -3.88 -12.11
CA PRO A 162 -59.35 -2.85 -12.01
C PRO A 162 -59.38 -2.12 -10.65
N VAL A 163 -60.58 -1.94 -10.09
CA VAL A 163 -60.81 -1.25 -8.82
C VAL A 163 -60.28 -2.07 -7.64
N LEU A 164 -60.53 -3.39 -7.61
CA LEU A 164 -59.99 -4.25 -6.54
C LEU A 164 -58.47 -4.39 -6.60
N ASN A 165 -57.89 -4.41 -7.82
CA ASN A 165 -56.44 -4.47 -7.97
C ASN A 165 -55.77 -3.21 -7.45
N ALA A 166 -56.35 -2.03 -7.76
CA ALA A 166 -55.89 -0.76 -7.22
C ALA A 166 -56.03 -0.70 -5.69
N ALA A 167 -57.14 -1.19 -5.13
CA ALA A 167 -57.34 -1.29 -3.69
C ALA A 167 -56.30 -2.21 -3.02
N GLY A 168 -55.95 -3.32 -3.67
CA GLY A 168 -54.88 -4.22 -3.22
C GLY A 168 -53.50 -3.58 -3.22
N GLY A 169 -53.20 -2.75 -4.23
CA GLY A 169 -51.97 -1.93 -4.25
C GLY A 169 -51.92 -0.92 -3.10
N ILE A 170 -53.05 -0.25 -2.79
CA ILE A 170 -53.15 0.67 -1.64
C ILE A 170 -52.98 -0.08 -0.31
N LEU A 171 -53.59 -1.25 -0.16
CA LEU A 171 -53.39 -2.10 1.02
C LEU A 171 -51.93 -2.57 1.15
N GLY A 172 -51.30 -2.89 0.01
CA GLY A 172 -49.87 -3.20 -0.08
C GLY A 172 -48.96 -2.04 0.30
N LEU A 173 -49.36 -0.79 0.01
CA LEU A 173 -48.65 0.41 0.49
C LEU A 173 -48.72 0.53 2.01
N VAL A 174 -49.90 0.34 2.61
CA VAL A 174 -50.06 0.37 4.08
C VAL A 174 -49.23 -0.74 4.74
N GLY A 175 -49.24 -1.95 4.18
CA GLY A 175 -48.39 -3.05 4.64
C GLY A 175 -46.90 -2.75 4.49
N GLY A 176 -46.48 -2.19 3.36
CA GLY A 176 -45.11 -1.75 3.12
C GLY A 176 -44.64 -0.69 4.12
N MET A 177 -45.50 0.26 4.49
CA MET A 177 -45.21 1.26 5.51
C MET A 177 -45.02 0.66 6.91
N LEU A 178 -45.81 -0.36 7.27
CA LEU A 178 -45.64 -1.08 8.54
C LEU A 178 -44.32 -1.85 8.59
N VAL A 179 -43.98 -2.56 7.50
CA VAL A 179 -42.71 -3.28 7.38
C VAL A 179 -41.52 -2.31 7.47
N GLU A 180 -41.59 -1.18 6.77
CA GLU A 180 -40.55 -0.14 6.82
C GLU A 180 -40.35 0.40 8.24
N THR A 181 -41.45 0.63 8.96
CA THR A 181 -41.40 1.10 10.36
C THR A 181 -40.70 0.08 11.25
N ILE A 182 -40.99 -1.21 11.09
CA ILE A 182 -40.34 -2.28 11.86
C ILE A 182 -38.85 -2.38 11.53
N LEU A 183 -38.49 -2.35 10.23
CA LEU A 183 -37.10 -2.38 9.78
C LEU A 183 -36.31 -1.17 10.28
N PHE A 184 -36.94 0.01 10.32
CA PHE A 184 -36.34 1.21 10.88
C PHE A 184 -36.02 1.05 12.37
N ILE A 185 -36.95 0.51 13.16
CA ILE A 185 -36.74 0.25 14.59
C ILE A 185 -35.57 -0.72 14.81
N ILE A 186 -35.51 -1.83 14.06
CA ILE A 186 -34.44 -2.83 14.17
C ILE A 186 -33.08 -2.22 13.78
N ARG A 187 -33.03 -1.47 12.68
CA ARG A 187 -31.82 -0.78 12.23
C ARG A 187 -31.33 0.22 13.27
N SER A 188 -32.24 1.03 13.81
CA SER A 188 -31.94 2.04 14.83
C SER A 188 -31.38 1.38 16.10
N SER A 189 -32.05 0.34 16.59
CA SER A 189 -31.61 -0.44 17.75
C SER A 189 -30.24 -1.10 17.54
N SER A 190 -29.94 -1.59 16.34
CA SER A 190 -28.63 -2.20 16.02
C SER A 190 -27.49 -1.17 16.00
N LYS A 191 -27.75 0.06 15.53
CA LYS A 191 -26.78 1.15 15.55
C LYS A 191 -26.47 1.60 16.98
N GLU A 192 -27.50 1.71 17.83
CA GLU A 192 -27.35 2.00 19.26
C GLU A 192 -26.48 0.95 19.97
N LEU A 193 -26.76 -0.34 19.76
CA LEU A 193 -25.97 -1.45 20.29
C LEU A 193 -24.49 -1.40 19.85
N ALA A 194 -24.23 -1.12 18.57
CA ALA A 194 -22.86 -1.00 18.04
C ALA A 194 -22.09 0.20 18.62
N SER A 195 -22.77 1.31 18.93
CA SER A 195 -22.16 2.47 19.58
C SER A 195 -21.87 2.25 21.08
N SER A 196 -22.59 1.32 21.72
CA SER A 196 -22.48 1.05 23.14
C SER A 196 -21.39 0.05 23.52
N VAL A 197 -20.77 -0.66 22.56
CA VAL A 197 -19.62 -1.54 22.84
C VAL A 197 -18.38 -0.70 23.11
N PRO A 198 -17.87 -0.64 24.36
CA PRO A 198 -16.63 0.08 24.64
C PRO A 198 -15.49 -0.66 23.94
N ARG A 199 -14.71 0.02 23.10
CA ARG A 199 -13.43 -0.51 22.63
C ARG A 199 -12.57 -0.78 23.86
N LEU A 200 -12.47 -2.05 24.25
CA LEU A 200 -11.59 -2.50 25.32
C LEU A 200 -10.15 -2.12 24.91
N LYS A 201 -9.60 -1.13 25.59
CA LYS A 201 -8.24 -0.65 25.41
C LYS A 201 -7.32 -1.78 25.87
N LYS A 202 -6.77 -2.54 24.93
CA LYS A 202 -5.79 -3.58 25.22
C LYS A 202 -4.49 -2.89 25.63
N VAL A 203 -4.28 -2.78 26.93
CA VAL A 203 -2.98 -2.44 27.53
C VAL A 203 -2.27 -3.77 27.75
N GLN A 204 -1.33 -4.11 26.88
CA GLN A 204 -0.05 -4.76 27.24
C GLN A 204 0.88 -4.78 26.03
#